data_AF-A0A5R8PDN8-F1
#
_entry.id   AF-A0A5R8PDN8-F1
#
_cell.length_a   1.000
_cell.length_b   1.000
_cell.length_c   1.000
_cell.angle_alpha   90.00
_cell.angle_beta   90.00
_cell.angle_gamma   90.00
#
_symmetry.space_group_name_H-M   'P 1'
#
loop_
_entity.id
_entity.type
_entity.pdbx_description
1 polymer ?
#
loop_
_entity_poly.entity_id
_entity_poly.type
_entity_poly.pdbx_seq_one_letter_code
_entity_poly.pdbx_strand_id
1 'polypeptide(L)'
;MNDNLDTLRASLRQLRQEVFTEPAAKTTRPALVEYLHAHATLARSIPPAELYAGQGDDIAADICGALAWPGAEGVDGDDWITADSEPGLWRALELSSELDINSNNPAVWQELLDVIDRLQS
;
A
#
# COMPACT_ATOMS: atom_id res chain seq x y z
N MET A 1 -22.29 2.50 -11.61
CA MET A 1 -20.83 2.56 -11.38
C MET A 1 -20.46 2.80 -9.90
N ASN A 2 -21.38 3.29 -9.04
CA ASN A 2 -21.12 3.52 -7.61
C ASN A 2 -21.01 2.25 -6.75
N ASP A 3 -21.79 1.20 -7.03
CA ASP A 3 -21.82 -0.01 -6.16
C ASP A 3 -20.46 -0.71 -6.00
N ASN A 4 -19.61 -0.68 -7.04
CA ASN A 4 -18.27 -1.28 -6.99
C ASN A 4 -17.30 -0.47 -6.13
N LEU A 5 -17.40 0.86 -6.13
CA LEU A 5 -16.57 1.75 -5.32
C LEU A 5 -16.93 1.66 -3.84
N ASP A 6 -18.22 1.60 -3.53
CA ASP A 6 -18.69 1.45 -2.15
C ASP A 6 -18.33 0.07 -1.58
N THR A 7 -18.40 -0.98 -2.40
CA THR A 7 -17.92 -2.32 -2.04
C THR A 7 -16.42 -2.31 -1.77
N LEU A 8 -15.61 -1.71 -2.66
CA LEU A 8 -14.16 -1.59 -2.47
C LEU A 8 -13.81 -0.84 -1.18
N ARG A 9 -14.51 0.26 -0.90
CA ARG A 9 -14.32 1.03 0.34
C ARG A 9 -14.69 0.24 1.60
N ALA A 10 -15.72 -0.60 1.52
CA ALA A 10 -16.06 -1.49 2.62
C ALA A 10 -14.97 -2.55 2.86
N SER A 11 -14.46 -3.17 1.80
CA SER A 11 -13.34 -4.11 1.89
C SER A 11 -12.07 -3.47 2.46
N LEU A 12 -11.72 -2.26 2.01
CA LEU A 12 -10.59 -1.49 2.54
C LEU A 12 -10.70 -1.24 4.04
N ARG A 13 -11.90 -0.92 4.55
CA ARG A 13 -12.11 -0.71 5.99
C ARG A 13 -11.84 -1.98 6.80
N GLN A 14 -12.23 -3.14 6.28
CA GLN A 14 -11.98 -4.43 6.93
C GLN A 14 -10.49 -4.78 6.89
N LEU A 15 -9.86 -4.71 5.71
CA LEU A 15 -8.43 -5.02 5.54
C LEU A 15 -7.55 -4.11 6.41
N ARG A 16 -7.93 -2.83 6.56
CA ARG A 16 -7.24 -1.92 7.47
C ARG A 16 -7.28 -2.39 8.92
N GLN A 17 -8.36 -3.03 9.38
CA GLN A 17 -8.35 -3.56 10.74
C GLN A 17 -7.30 -4.67 10.85
N GLU A 18 -7.31 -5.62 9.91
CA GLU A 18 -6.41 -6.77 9.91
C GLU A 18 -4.92 -6.36 9.81
N VAL A 19 -4.59 -5.46 8.89
CA VAL A 19 -3.21 -4.97 8.67
C VAL A 19 -2.66 -4.21 9.88
N PHE A 20 -3.49 -3.42 10.56
CA PHE A 20 -3.04 -2.57 11.66
C PHE A 20 -3.26 -3.20 13.05
N THR A 21 -3.88 -4.39 13.14
CA THR A 21 -4.10 -5.08 14.42
C THR A 21 -2.90 -5.87 14.94
N GLU A 22 -2.03 -6.36 14.07
CA GLU A 22 -0.87 -7.18 14.45
C GLU A 22 0.45 -6.59 13.89
N PRO A 23 1.59 -6.81 14.57
CA PRO A 23 2.90 -6.47 14.02
C PRO A 23 3.18 -7.26 12.73
N ALA A 24 4.10 -6.79 11.90
CA ALA A 24 4.35 -7.34 10.57
C ALA A 24 5.16 -8.64 10.55
N ALA A 25 4.57 -9.68 11.11
CA ALA A 25 4.95 -11.04 10.84
C ALA A 25 4.58 -11.42 9.39
N LYS A 26 5.27 -12.41 8.82
CA LYS A 26 4.93 -13.03 7.54
C LYS A 26 3.47 -13.49 7.46
N THR A 27 2.83 -13.74 8.60
CA THR A 27 1.40 -14.08 8.70
C THR A 27 0.47 -12.95 8.26
N THR A 28 0.87 -11.68 8.40
CA THR A 28 0.07 -10.53 7.95
C THR A 28 0.34 -10.15 6.49
N ARG A 29 1.40 -10.71 5.86
CA ARG A 29 1.75 -10.47 4.46
C ARG A 29 0.56 -10.63 3.50
N PRO A 30 -0.29 -11.69 3.57
CA PRO A 30 -1.41 -11.82 2.65
C PRO A 30 -2.40 -10.66 2.74
N ALA A 31 -2.77 -10.27 3.97
CA ALA A 31 -3.69 -9.15 4.21
C ALA A 31 -3.07 -7.80 3.79
N LEU A 32 -1.76 -7.63 4.02
CA LEU A 32 -1.02 -6.44 3.59
C LEU A 32 -1.01 -6.34 2.06
N VAL A 33 -0.67 -7.40 1.34
CA VAL A 33 -0.69 -7.42 -0.13
C VAL A 33 -2.10 -7.13 -0.65
N GLU A 34 -3.14 -7.75 -0.09
CA GLU A 34 -4.52 -7.48 -0.48
C GLU A 34 -4.91 -6.00 -0.25
N TYR A 35 -4.51 -5.42 0.88
CA TYR A 35 -4.72 -4.01 1.19
C TYR A 35 -4.05 -3.09 0.15
N LEU A 36 -2.80 -3.37 -0.24
CA LEU A 36 -2.09 -2.63 -1.28
C LEU A 36 -2.81 -2.72 -2.63
N HIS A 37 -3.28 -3.90 -3.03
CA HIS A 37 -4.03 -4.06 -4.28
C HIS A 37 -5.35 -3.31 -4.29
N ALA A 38 -6.07 -3.30 -3.17
CA ALA A 38 -7.33 -2.58 -3.05
C ALA A 38 -7.09 -1.07 -3.23
N HIS A 39 -6.02 -0.53 -2.65
CA HIS A 39 -5.61 0.87 -2.84
C HIS A 39 -5.09 1.17 -4.24
N ALA A 40 -4.32 0.27 -4.85
CA ALA A 40 -3.91 0.39 -6.25
C ALA A 40 -5.12 0.40 -7.20
N THR A 41 -6.14 -0.41 -6.90
CA THR A 41 -7.41 -0.42 -7.64
C THR A 41 -8.16 0.91 -7.48
N LEU A 42 -8.17 1.46 -6.27
CA LEU A 42 -8.76 2.77 -6.00
C LEU A 42 -8.03 3.88 -6.77
N ALA A 43 -6.69 3.91 -6.74
CA ALA A 43 -5.89 4.87 -7.48
C ALA A 43 -6.17 4.81 -8.99
N ARG A 44 -6.27 3.61 -9.56
CA ARG A 44 -6.60 3.40 -10.98
C ARG A 44 -8.03 3.81 -11.36
N SER A 45 -8.93 3.89 -10.38
CA SER A 45 -10.31 4.36 -10.60
C SER A 45 -10.39 5.89 -10.67
N ILE A 46 -9.35 6.61 -10.24
CA ILE A 46 -9.27 8.06 -10.26
C ILE A 46 -8.64 8.51 -11.59
N PRO A 47 -9.19 9.53 -12.28
CA PRO A 47 -8.55 10.10 -13.46
C PRO A 47 -7.12 10.60 -13.13
N PRO A 48 -6.11 10.37 -13.99
CA PRO A 48 -4.72 10.72 -13.67
C PRO A 48 -4.53 12.19 -13.25
N ALA A 49 -5.23 13.12 -13.90
CA ALA A 49 -5.16 14.54 -13.55
C ALA A 49 -5.66 14.86 -12.13
N GLU A 50 -6.59 14.06 -11.60
CA GLU A 50 -7.12 14.22 -10.24
C GLU A 50 -6.26 13.47 -9.22
N LEU A 51 -5.75 12.29 -9.59
CA LEU A 51 -4.82 11.50 -8.79
C LEU A 51 -3.57 12.34 -8.44
N TYR A 52 -2.99 13.02 -9.45
CA TYR A 52 -1.82 13.89 -9.31
C TYR A 52 -2.17 15.33 -8.89
N ALA A 53 -3.39 15.58 -8.42
CA ALA A 53 -3.82 16.87 -7.91
C ALA A 53 -4.32 16.78 -6.46
N GLY A 54 -3.83 15.78 -5.73
CA GLY A 54 -4.10 15.58 -4.30
C GLY A 54 -5.12 14.48 -3.96
N GLN A 55 -5.91 13.96 -4.92
CA GLN A 55 -6.77 12.80 -4.62
C GLN A 55 -5.97 11.51 -4.39
N GLY A 56 -4.72 11.47 -4.82
CA GLY A 56 -3.78 10.39 -4.51
C GLY A 56 -3.09 10.50 -3.15
N ASP A 57 -3.16 11.66 -2.47
CA ASP A 57 -2.45 11.89 -1.19
C ASP A 57 -2.88 10.87 -0.14
N ASP A 58 -4.19 10.75 0.08
CA ASP A 58 -4.75 9.82 1.06
C ASP A 58 -4.37 8.36 0.73
N ILE A 59 -4.32 8.01 -0.56
CA ILE A 59 -3.97 6.65 -1.00
C ILE A 59 -2.48 6.37 -0.75
N ALA A 60 -1.60 7.32 -1.10
CA ALA A 60 -0.17 7.19 -0.87
C ALA A 60 0.14 7.09 0.63
N ALA A 61 -0.49 7.94 1.45
CA ALA A 61 -0.37 7.95 2.90
C ALA A 61 -0.85 6.63 3.52
N ASP A 62 -1.99 6.09 3.07
CA ASP A 62 -2.53 4.83 3.56
C ASP A 62 -1.62 3.64 3.23
N ILE A 63 -1.06 3.60 2.01
CA ILE A 63 -0.08 2.57 1.60
C ILE A 63 1.20 2.71 2.42
N CYS A 64 1.73 3.92 2.53
CA CYS A 64 2.96 4.22 3.28
C CYS A 64 2.80 3.82 4.75
N GLY A 65 1.71 4.24 5.40
CA GLY A 65 1.43 3.91 6.80
C GLY A 65 1.30 2.41 7.05
N ALA A 66 0.63 1.68 6.15
CA ALA A 66 0.50 0.23 6.23
C ALA A 66 1.85 -0.50 6.09
N LEU A 67 2.79 0.07 5.34
CA LEU A 67 4.13 -0.50 5.11
C LEU A 67 5.18 -0.03 6.12
N ALA A 68 5.01 1.16 6.71
CA ALA A 68 5.90 1.71 7.72
C ALA A 68 5.69 1.07 9.10
N TRP A 69 4.44 0.70 9.44
CA TRP A 69 4.10 -0.05 10.65
C TRP A 69 4.89 -1.38 10.79
N PRO A 70 5.14 -2.12 9.68
CA PRO A 70 6.04 -3.25 9.62
C PRO A 70 7.54 -3.05 9.90
N GLY A 71 8.07 -1.85 9.73
CA GLY A 71 9.53 -1.63 9.58
C GLY A 71 10.26 -1.05 10.78
N ALA A 72 9.60 -0.92 11.94
CA ALA A 72 10.20 -0.25 13.10
C ALA A 72 11.37 -1.06 13.67
N GLU A 73 12.58 -0.51 13.53
CA GLU A 73 13.83 -1.04 14.08
C GLU A 73 13.67 -1.45 15.56
N GLY A 74 14.07 -2.68 15.90
CA GLY A 74 14.27 -3.10 17.29
C GLY A 74 13.46 -4.30 17.79
N VAL A 75 12.89 -5.13 16.91
CA VAL A 75 12.21 -6.38 17.32
C VAL A 75 12.85 -7.59 16.66
N ASP A 76 13.60 -8.37 17.43
CA ASP A 76 14.24 -9.61 16.97
C ASP A 76 13.19 -10.71 16.73
N GLY A 77 13.04 -11.16 15.48
CA GLY A 77 12.28 -12.36 15.13
C GLY A 77 12.44 -12.76 13.66
N ASP A 78 12.70 -14.04 13.40
CA ASP A 78 12.90 -14.61 12.05
C ASP A 78 11.67 -14.53 11.12
N ASP A 79 10.53 -14.09 11.67
CA ASP A 79 9.23 -14.05 10.99
C ASP A 79 8.80 -12.66 10.51
N TRP A 80 9.64 -11.63 10.58
CA TRP A 80 9.26 -10.27 10.16
C TRP A 80 9.44 -10.00 8.66
N ILE A 81 8.66 -9.05 8.15
CA ILE A 81 8.82 -8.46 6.82
C ILE A 81 9.98 -7.46 6.87
N THR A 82 11.04 -7.75 6.11
CA THR A 82 12.26 -6.93 6.01
C THR A 82 12.60 -6.63 4.56
N ALA A 83 13.48 -5.66 4.31
CA ALA A 83 13.97 -5.36 2.96
C ALA A 83 14.58 -6.59 2.25
N ASP A 84 15.29 -7.45 2.99
CA ASP A 84 15.93 -8.65 2.45
C ASP A 84 14.92 -9.77 2.17
N SER A 85 13.90 -9.93 3.03
CA SER A 85 12.92 -11.01 2.91
C SER A 85 11.78 -10.68 1.93
N GLU A 86 11.39 -9.42 1.85
CA GLU A 86 10.27 -8.94 1.03
C GLU A 86 10.66 -7.65 0.28
N PRO A 87 11.63 -7.73 -0.67
CA PRO A 87 12.15 -6.56 -1.38
C PRO A 87 11.08 -5.81 -2.17
N GLY A 88 10.03 -6.49 -2.62
CA GLY A 88 8.88 -5.85 -3.29
C GLY A 88 8.06 -4.96 -2.36
N LEU A 89 7.78 -5.43 -1.13
CA LEU A 89 7.07 -4.62 -0.12
C LEU A 89 7.93 -3.44 0.32
N TRP A 90 9.24 -3.63 0.44
CA TRP A 90 10.16 -2.55 0.76
C TRP A 90 10.23 -1.49 -0.36
N ARG A 91 10.27 -1.91 -1.63
CA ARG A 91 10.23 -0.97 -2.74
C ARG A 91 8.91 -0.19 -2.79
N ALA A 92 7.78 -0.85 -2.47
CA ALA A 92 6.50 -0.17 -2.36
C ALA A 92 6.50 0.87 -1.23
N LEU A 93 7.18 0.61 -0.10
CA LEU A 93 7.33 1.57 1.01
C LEU A 93 8.11 2.81 0.55
N GLU A 94 9.24 2.63 -0.13
CA GLU A 94 10.06 3.74 -0.62
C GLU A 94 9.26 4.64 -1.57
N LEU A 95 8.56 4.03 -2.54
CA LEU A 95 7.77 4.75 -3.53
C LEU A 95 6.57 5.48 -2.91
N SER A 96 5.85 4.81 -2.00
CA SER A 96 4.72 5.43 -1.30
C SER A 96 5.16 6.52 -0.34
N SER A 97 6.33 6.40 0.30
CA SER A 97 6.93 7.48 1.10
C SER A 97 7.28 8.70 0.23
N GLU A 98 7.78 8.49 -0.99
CA GLU A 98 8.03 9.60 -1.93
C GLU A 98 6.71 10.28 -2.33
N LEU A 99 5.66 9.50 -2.59
CA LEU A 99 4.33 10.03 -2.93
C LEU A 99 3.61 10.70 -1.76
N ASP A 100 3.86 10.28 -0.52
CA ASP A 100 3.35 10.94 0.69
C ASP A 100 3.90 12.37 0.83
N ILE A 101 5.13 12.59 0.34
CA ILE A 101 5.74 13.92 0.26
C ILE A 101 5.24 14.69 -0.99
N ASN A 102 5.07 14.00 -2.11
CA ASN A 102 4.65 14.59 -3.38
C ASN A 102 3.89 13.59 -4.27
N SER A 103 2.57 13.56 -4.14
CA SER A 103 1.73 12.65 -4.93
C SER A 103 1.58 13.06 -6.40
N ASN A 104 2.13 14.21 -6.79
CA ASN A 104 1.99 14.74 -8.15
C ASN A 104 3.04 14.15 -9.12
N ASN A 105 3.66 13.02 -8.77
CA ASN A 105 4.72 12.37 -9.56
C ASN A 105 4.17 11.14 -10.32
N PRO A 106 3.88 11.25 -11.63
CA PRO A 106 3.28 10.16 -12.40
C PRO A 106 4.19 8.94 -12.54
N ALA A 107 5.50 9.15 -12.63
CA ALA A 107 6.47 8.07 -12.81
C ALA A 107 6.52 7.17 -11.56
N VAL A 108 6.49 7.80 -10.39
CA VAL A 108 6.51 7.09 -9.10
C VAL A 108 5.19 6.36 -8.85
N TRP A 109 4.05 6.98 -9.19
CA TRP A 109 2.76 6.29 -9.19
C TRP A 109 2.77 5.05 -10.09
N GLN A 110 3.26 5.18 -11.32
CA GLN A 110 3.33 4.04 -12.24
C GLN A 110 4.20 2.93 -11.68
N GLU A 111 5.39 3.26 -11.15
CA GLU A 111 6.28 2.27 -10.56
C GLU A 111 5.66 1.60 -9.33
N LEU A 112 5.00 2.36 -8.45
CA LEU A 112 4.34 1.81 -7.27
C LEU A 112 3.27 0.80 -7.66
N LEU A 113 2.43 1.16 -8.63
CA LEU A 113 1.36 0.30 -9.13
C LEU A 113 1.92 -0.99 -9.77
N ASP A 114 3.02 -0.89 -10.53
CA ASP A 114 3.67 -2.04 -11.14
C ASP A 114 4.37 -2.95 -10.12
N VAL A 115 4.89 -2.39 -9.03
CA VAL A 115 5.46 -3.16 -7.91
C VAL A 115 4.34 -3.91 -7.20
N ILE A 116 3.24 -3.24 -6.89
CA ILE A 116 2.08 -3.86 -6.21
C ILE A 116 1.55 -5.03 -7.05
N ASP A 117 1.39 -4.88 -8.36
CA ASP A 117 0.92 -5.96 -9.24
C ASP A 117 1.81 -7.21 -9.20
N ARG A 118 3.12 -7.05 -8.94
CA ARG A 118 4.08 -8.16 -8.84
C ARG A 118 4.06 -8.87 -7.49
N LEU A 119 3.36 -8.37 -6.47
CA LEU A 119 3.31 -8.99 -5.15
C LEU A 119 2.40 -10.23 -5.08
N GLN A 120 1.55 -10.46 -6.10
CA GLN A 120 0.65 -11.63 -6.19
C GLN A 120 1.32 -12.93 -6.65
N SER A 121 2.53 -12.86 -7.21
CA SER A 121 3.31 -14.04 -7.64
C SER A 121 4.13 -14.64 -6.52
#